data_AF-A0A8J7WWY4-F1
#
_entry.id   AF-A0A8J7WWY4-F1
#
_cell.length_a   1.000
_cell.length_b   1.000
_cell.length_c   1.000
_cell.angle_alpha   90.00
_cell.angle_beta   90.00
_cell.angle_gamma   90.00
#
_symmetry.space_group_name_H-M   'P 1'
#
loop_
_entity.id
_entity.type
_entity.pdbx_description
1 polymer ?
#
loop_
_entity_poly.entity_id
_entity_poly.type
_entity_poly.pdbx_seq_one_letter_code
_entity_poly.pdbx_strand_id
1 'polypeptide(L)'
;MSIPAHSGLVSMLMGATLVVKIVLIILALMSIISWTLIFYKLFVYSRVKRSIGREIRMFEEARDLGTALRTLKKRPGSRLYIIGAKAVAEIRSLEKSGLSPNGKVKVASDNIRRVLRQSVSQEINSLAYALSFLATCTNSAPFIGLFGTVWGIMNAFQAIGVQKSAALATVAPGIAEALVATAIGLAVAIPASVAYNAFLGLLNSIESEMVNYAGSFLNRAQRELPWLSAGRNERDDVQPGPRLRSTTLRTDEDREPHGDPSDLEG
;
A
#
# COMPACT_ATOMS: atom_id res chain seq x y z
N MET A 1 -53.26 24.69 14.15
CA MET A 1 -52.10 25.12 13.34
C MET A 1 -51.40 23.86 12.85
N SER A 2 -51.89 23.30 11.74
CA SER A 2 -51.42 22.03 11.18
C SER A 2 -50.26 22.30 10.23
N ILE A 3 -49.05 21.89 10.62
CA ILE A 3 -47.91 21.82 9.71
C ILE A 3 -48.24 20.73 8.68
N PRO A 4 -48.39 21.02 7.38
CA PRO A 4 -48.59 19.98 6.38
C PRO A 4 -47.26 19.23 6.22
N ALA A 5 -47.14 18.07 6.87
CA ALA A 5 -45.94 17.23 6.87
C ALA A 5 -45.71 16.45 5.54
N HIS A 6 -46.17 16.97 4.40
CA HIS A 6 -46.06 16.30 3.09
C HIS A 6 -45.16 17.00 2.06
N SER A 7 -44.64 18.20 2.33
CA SER A 7 -43.61 18.83 1.47
C SER A 7 -42.21 18.47 1.99
N GLY A 8 -41.89 17.17 1.97
CA GLY A 8 -40.62 16.62 2.45
C GLY A 8 -39.43 17.04 1.59
N LEU A 9 -38.22 16.65 2.01
CA LEU A 9 -36.94 16.87 1.29
C LEU A 9 -37.03 16.88 -0.24
N VAL A 10 -37.87 16.02 -0.83
CA VAL A 10 -38.17 15.93 -2.26
C VAL A 10 -38.72 17.23 -2.87
N SER A 11 -39.65 17.94 -2.22
CA SER A 11 -40.18 19.21 -2.75
C SER A 11 -39.17 20.34 -2.66
N MET A 12 -38.30 20.35 -1.64
CA MET A 12 -37.15 21.26 -1.58
C MET A 12 -36.17 20.94 -2.72
N LEU A 13 -35.87 19.66 -2.94
CA LEU A 13 -35.02 19.24 -4.05
C LEU A 13 -35.58 19.59 -5.43
N MET A 14 -36.90 19.61 -5.60
CA MET A 14 -37.53 20.05 -6.86
C MET A 14 -37.37 21.55 -7.10
N GLY A 15 -37.33 22.37 -6.05
CA GLY A 15 -37.08 23.82 -6.10
C GLY A 15 -35.64 24.19 -6.43
N ALA A 16 -34.69 23.26 -6.24
CA ALA A 16 -33.28 23.53 -6.40
C ALA A 16 -32.84 23.87 -7.81
N THR A 17 -31.81 24.71 -7.88
CA THR A 17 -31.12 25.04 -9.14
C THR A 17 -30.54 23.79 -9.78
N LEU A 18 -30.42 23.79 -11.11
CA LEU A 18 -29.90 22.65 -11.87
C LEU A 18 -28.52 22.20 -11.37
N VAL A 19 -27.65 23.15 -11.01
CA VAL A 19 -26.31 22.86 -10.50
C VAL A 19 -26.36 22.15 -9.15
N VAL A 20 -27.18 22.61 -8.20
CA VAL A 20 -27.34 21.95 -6.90
C VAL A 20 -27.90 20.53 -7.07
N LYS A 21 -28.85 20.32 -7.99
CA LYS A 21 -29.36 18.99 -8.33
C LYS A 21 -28.25 18.06 -8.85
N ILE A 22 -27.39 18.55 -9.76
CA ILE A 22 -26.25 17.78 -10.28
C ILE A 22 -25.28 17.42 -9.15
N VAL A 23 -24.94 18.36 -8.28
CA VAL A 23 -24.07 18.13 -7.10
C VAL A 23 -24.64 17.00 -6.24
N LEU A 24 -25.93 17.05 -5.94
CA LEU A 24 -26.60 16.05 -5.10
C LEU A 24 -26.65 14.66 -5.76
N ILE A 25 -26.85 14.59 -7.08
CA ILE A 25 -26.80 13.33 -7.84
C ILE A 25 -25.39 12.73 -7.77
N ILE A 26 -24.35 13.54 -7.97
CA ILE A 26 -22.95 13.08 -7.87
C ILE A 26 -22.67 12.53 -6.48
N LEU A 27 -23.05 13.27 -5.43
CA LEU A 27 -22.87 12.83 -4.04
C LEU A 27 -23.66 11.55 -3.74
N ALA A 28 -24.88 11.41 -4.27
CA ALA A 28 -25.67 10.19 -4.11
C ALA A 28 -25.00 8.98 -4.77
N LEU A 29 -24.48 9.12 -6.00
CA LEU A 29 -23.74 8.07 -6.68
C LEU A 29 -22.46 7.69 -5.91
N MET A 30 -21.70 8.69 -5.44
CA MET A 30 -20.52 8.45 -4.61
C MET A 30 -20.88 7.68 -3.33
N SER A 31 -21.99 8.03 -2.67
CA SER A 31 -22.50 7.34 -1.49
C SER A 31 -22.79 5.86 -1.77
N ILE A 32 -23.56 5.57 -2.82
CA ILE A 32 -23.97 4.21 -3.18
C ILE A 32 -22.74 3.35 -3.50
N ILE A 33 -21.82 3.87 -4.30
CA ILE A 33 -20.58 3.15 -4.65
C ILE A 33 -19.71 2.95 -3.41
N SER A 34 -19.54 3.98 -2.57
CA SER A 34 -18.78 3.90 -1.32
C SER A 34 -19.31 2.78 -0.41
N TRP A 35 -20.61 2.80 -0.09
CA TRP A 35 -21.24 1.77 0.74
C TRP A 35 -21.12 0.36 0.15
N THR A 36 -21.32 0.24 -1.17
CA THR A 36 -21.15 -1.05 -1.87
C THR A 36 -19.74 -1.60 -1.69
N LEU A 37 -18.72 -0.75 -1.89
CA LEU A 37 -17.32 -1.13 -1.72
C LEU A 37 -16.98 -1.43 -0.26
N ILE A 38 -17.52 -0.67 0.70
CA ILE A 38 -17.34 -0.90 2.14
C ILE A 38 -17.80 -2.29 2.52
N PHE A 39 -19.06 -2.63 2.23
CA PHE A 39 -19.59 -3.94 2.59
C PHE A 39 -18.85 -5.07 1.87
N TYR A 40 -18.64 -4.93 0.55
CA TYR A 40 -17.92 -5.94 -0.23
C TYR A 40 -16.51 -6.21 0.33
N LYS A 41 -15.71 -5.16 0.58
CA LYS A 41 -14.34 -5.31 1.07
C LYS A 41 -14.27 -5.78 2.51
N LEU A 42 -15.23 -5.43 3.36
CA LEU A 42 -15.30 -5.92 4.72
C LEU A 42 -15.36 -7.45 4.77
N PHE A 43 -16.19 -8.07 3.93
CA PHE A 43 -16.28 -9.53 3.82
C PHE A 43 -15.02 -10.14 3.17
N VAL A 44 -14.53 -9.55 2.09
CA VAL A 44 -13.36 -10.07 1.35
C VAL A 44 -12.11 -10.05 2.24
N TYR A 45 -11.80 -8.94 2.89
CA TYR A 45 -10.60 -8.83 3.72
C TYR A 45 -10.67 -9.74 4.94
N SER A 46 -11.83 -9.84 5.58
CA SER A 46 -12.04 -10.77 6.70
C SER A 46 -11.80 -12.22 6.29
N ARG A 47 -12.28 -12.61 5.09
CA ARG A 47 -12.05 -13.96 4.54
C ARG A 47 -10.57 -14.18 4.21
N VAL A 48 -9.93 -13.22 3.55
CA VAL A 48 -8.52 -13.31 3.15
C VAL A 48 -7.61 -13.44 4.36
N LYS A 49 -7.77 -12.57 5.38
CA LYS A 49 -6.98 -12.63 6.62
C LYS A 49 -7.11 -13.98 7.31
N ARG A 50 -8.35 -14.49 7.46
CA ARG A 50 -8.58 -15.83 8.03
C ARG A 50 -8.02 -16.96 7.15
N SER A 51 -7.97 -16.79 5.83
CA SER A 51 -7.38 -17.78 4.93
C SER A 51 -5.87 -17.83 5.09
N ILE A 52 -5.20 -16.67 5.05
CA ILE A 52 -3.74 -16.56 5.17
C ILE A 52 -3.25 -17.16 6.48
N GLY A 53 -3.86 -16.78 7.61
CA GLY A 53 -3.46 -17.36 8.90
C GLY A 53 -3.60 -18.90 8.97
N ARG A 54 -4.58 -19.48 8.26
CA ARG A 54 -4.72 -20.96 8.16
C ARG A 54 -3.71 -21.57 7.19
N GLU A 55 -3.48 -20.90 6.07
CA GLU A 55 -2.53 -21.32 5.03
C GLU A 55 -1.08 -21.31 5.54
N ILE A 56 -0.71 -20.30 6.35
CA ILE A 56 0.61 -20.24 7.00
C ILE A 56 0.82 -21.45 7.92
N ARG A 57 -0.16 -21.76 8.79
CA ARG A 57 -0.07 -22.95 9.67
C ARG A 57 0.09 -24.24 8.88
N MET A 58 -0.70 -24.43 7.82
CA MET A 58 -0.57 -25.59 6.94
C MET A 58 0.79 -25.67 6.24
N PHE A 59 1.37 -24.51 5.90
CA PHE A 59 2.70 -24.45 5.31
C PHE A 59 3.78 -24.83 6.32
N GLU A 60 3.66 -24.40 7.57
CA GLU A 60 4.61 -24.69 8.66
C GLU A 60 4.55 -26.16 9.09
N GLU A 61 3.34 -26.73 9.22
CA GLU A 61 3.10 -28.12 9.62
C GLU A 61 3.47 -29.15 8.54
N ALA A 62 3.58 -28.72 7.27
CA ALA A 62 3.90 -29.63 6.18
C ALA A 62 5.32 -30.23 6.32
N ARG A 63 5.47 -31.51 5.95
CA ARG A 63 6.74 -32.23 6.01
C ARG A 63 7.82 -31.68 5.07
N ASP A 64 7.44 -31.29 3.86
CA ASP A 64 8.32 -30.75 2.82
C ASP A 64 7.63 -29.62 2.04
N LEU A 65 8.40 -28.79 1.34
CA LEU A 65 7.92 -27.66 0.55
C LEU A 65 6.95 -28.09 -0.56
N GLY A 66 7.20 -29.25 -1.17
CA GLY A 66 6.32 -29.81 -2.20
C GLY A 66 4.95 -30.16 -1.63
N THR A 67 4.90 -30.79 -0.46
CA THR A 67 3.67 -31.12 0.28
C THR A 67 2.95 -29.85 0.72
N ALA A 68 3.67 -28.85 1.23
CA ALA A 68 3.11 -27.55 1.60
C ALA A 68 2.36 -26.91 0.41
N LEU A 69 3.01 -26.83 -0.76
CA LEU A 69 2.40 -26.24 -1.96
C LEU A 69 1.24 -27.06 -2.51
N ARG A 70 1.29 -28.40 -2.46
CA ARG A 70 0.16 -29.25 -2.85
C ARG A 70 -1.05 -29.01 -1.94
N THR A 71 -0.84 -28.84 -0.64
CA THR A 71 -1.91 -28.53 0.32
C THR A 71 -2.51 -27.16 0.06
N LEU A 72 -1.68 -26.15 -0.18
CA LEU A 72 -2.14 -24.80 -0.53
C LEU A 72 -2.88 -24.78 -1.88
N LYS A 73 -2.42 -25.53 -2.89
CA LYS A 73 -3.07 -25.64 -4.20
C LYS A 73 -4.52 -26.14 -4.12
N LYS A 74 -4.83 -27.01 -3.16
CA LYS A 74 -6.19 -27.53 -2.94
C LYS A 74 -7.17 -26.47 -2.42
N ARG A 75 -6.67 -25.29 -2.02
CA ARG A 75 -7.50 -24.21 -1.49
C ARG A 75 -7.84 -23.22 -2.61
N PRO A 76 -9.11 -23.08 -3.00
CA PRO A 76 -9.50 -22.16 -4.05
C PRO A 76 -9.19 -20.73 -3.61
N GLY A 77 -8.49 -19.98 -4.46
CA GLY A 77 -8.10 -18.59 -4.19
C GLY A 77 -6.97 -18.43 -3.16
N SER A 78 -6.18 -19.47 -2.86
CA SER A 78 -4.99 -19.34 -2.00
C SER A 78 -3.96 -18.39 -2.64
N ARG A 79 -3.73 -17.27 -1.97
CA ARG A 79 -2.73 -16.27 -2.39
C ARG A 79 -1.32 -16.75 -2.08
N LEU A 80 -1.14 -17.50 -0.99
CA LEU A 80 0.16 -18.06 -0.63
C LEU A 80 0.60 -19.13 -1.65
N TYR A 81 -0.33 -19.90 -2.21
CA TYR A 81 -0.04 -20.78 -3.34
C TYR A 81 0.44 -20.00 -4.56
N ILE A 82 -0.22 -18.91 -4.94
CA ILE A 82 0.18 -18.09 -6.10
C ILE A 82 1.62 -17.57 -5.93
N ILE A 83 1.94 -17.03 -4.75
CA ILE A 83 3.28 -16.53 -4.42
C ILE A 83 4.31 -17.67 -4.47
N GLY A 84 4.02 -18.80 -3.81
CA GLY A 84 4.93 -19.94 -3.74
C GLY A 84 5.13 -20.65 -5.08
N ALA A 85 4.08 -20.73 -5.90
CA ALA A 85 4.14 -21.33 -7.23
C ALA A 85 5.05 -20.54 -8.18
N LYS A 86 4.98 -19.20 -8.13
CA LYS A 86 5.90 -18.32 -8.90
C LYS A 86 7.35 -18.53 -8.48
N ALA A 87 7.61 -18.65 -7.17
CA ALA A 87 8.95 -18.93 -6.66
C ALA A 87 9.47 -20.32 -7.09
N VAL A 88 8.62 -21.36 -7.06
CA VAL A 88 9.02 -22.70 -7.58
C VAL A 88 9.27 -22.69 -9.08
N ALA A 89 8.49 -21.95 -9.86
CA ALA A 89 8.73 -21.81 -11.29
C ALA A 89 10.10 -21.17 -11.56
N GLU A 90 10.47 -20.15 -10.80
CA GLU A 90 11.79 -19.51 -10.88
C GLU A 90 12.91 -20.48 -10.49
N ILE A 91 12.76 -21.23 -9.39
CA ILE A 91 13.71 -22.26 -8.96
C ILE A 91 13.97 -23.27 -10.08
N ARG A 92 12.92 -23.78 -10.72
CA ARG A 92 13.02 -24.74 -11.84
C ARG A 92 13.66 -24.13 -13.08
N SER A 93 13.43 -22.85 -13.35
CA SER A 93 14.07 -22.13 -14.44
C SER A 93 15.58 -22.01 -14.23
N LEU A 94 15.98 -21.66 -13.01
CA LEU A 94 17.39 -21.51 -12.62
C LEU A 94 18.13 -22.84 -12.58
N GLU A 95 17.47 -23.92 -12.15
CA GLU A 95 18.03 -25.27 -12.17
C GLU A 95 18.44 -25.68 -13.60
N LYS A 96 17.57 -25.39 -14.58
CA LYS A 96 17.79 -25.65 -16.01
C LYS A 96 18.72 -24.65 -16.70
N SER A 97 19.12 -23.57 -16.03
CA SER A 97 20.00 -22.57 -16.62
C SER A 97 21.41 -23.13 -16.86
N GLY A 98 22.10 -22.64 -17.89
CA GLY A 98 23.49 -23.01 -18.20
C GLY A 98 24.55 -22.31 -17.33
N LEU A 99 24.15 -21.66 -16.23
CA LEU A 99 25.05 -20.90 -15.37
C LEU A 99 26.08 -21.82 -14.66
N SER A 100 27.27 -21.29 -14.40
CA SER A 100 28.26 -21.97 -13.55
C SER A 100 27.70 -22.21 -12.13
N PRO A 101 28.02 -23.33 -11.45
CA PRO A 101 27.51 -23.66 -10.11
C PRO A 101 27.58 -22.49 -9.10
N ASN A 102 28.71 -21.78 -9.01
CA ASN A 102 28.87 -20.67 -8.07
C ASN A 102 28.06 -19.42 -8.48
N GLY A 103 27.91 -19.19 -9.79
CA GLY A 103 27.03 -18.15 -10.33
C GLY A 103 25.54 -18.45 -10.07
N LYS A 104 25.14 -19.74 -10.16
CA LYS A 104 23.77 -20.19 -9.90
C LYS A 104 23.32 -19.85 -8.50
N VAL A 105 24.14 -20.08 -7.47
CA VAL A 105 23.68 -19.91 -6.08
C VAL A 105 23.41 -18.44 -5.73
N LYS A 106 24.33 -17.53 -6.07
CA LYS A 106 24.18 -16.10 -5.80
C LYS A 106 22.99 -15.52 -6.55
N VAL A 107 22.90 -15.81 -7.85
CA VAL A 107 21.81 -15.34 -8.70
C VAL A 107 20.47 -15.94 -8.26
N ALA A 108 20.44 -17.20 -7.84
CA ALA A 108 19.21 -17.87 -7.46
C ALA A 108 18.59 -17.29 -6.18
N SER A 109 19.37 -17.10 -5.11
CA SER A 109 18.81 -16.57 -3.86
C SER A 109 18.22 -15.17 -4.03
N ASP A 110 18.92 -14.28 -4.76
CA ASP A 110 18.46 -12.92 -5.00
C ASP A 110 17.26 -12.88 -5.94
N ASN A 111 17.25 -13.71 -7.00
CA ASN A 111 16.11 -13.81 -7.91
C ASN A 111 14.86 -14.38 -7.25
N ILE A 112 14.99 -15.43 -6.44
CA ILE A 112 13.85 -16.01 -5.72
C ILE A 112 13.28 -14.98 -4.73
N ARG A 113 14.13 -14.27 -3.99
CA ARG A 113 13.71 -13.19 -3.08
C ARG A 113 12.98 -12.08 -3.85
N ARG A 114 13.48 -11.70 -5.03
CA ARG A 114 12.87 -10.69 -5.91
C ARG A 114 11.50 -11.16 -6.41
N VAL A 115 11.40 -12.39 -6.91
CA VAL A 115 10.14 -12.98 -7.40
C VAL A 115 9.09 -13.07 -6.28
N LEU A 116 9.49 -13.49 -5.08
CA LEU A 116 8.62 -13.52 -3.91
C LEU A 116 8.09 -12.13 -3.55
N ARG A 117 8.99 -11.14 -3.41
CA ARG A 117 8.60 -9.75 -3.11
C ARG A 117 7.67 -9.16 -4.17
N GLN A 118 8.00 -9.35 -5.44
CA GLN A 118 7.17 -8.90 -6.55
C GLN A 118 5.79 -9.57 -6.52
N SER A 119 5.73 -10.86 -6.19
CA SER A 119 4.47 -11.61 -6.10
C SER A 119 3.61 -11.10 -4.94
N VAL A 120 4.21 -10.82 -3.77
CA VAL A 120 3.50 -10.21 -2.64
C VAL A 120 2.93 -8.84 -3.05
N SER A 121 3.75 -7.98 -3.65
CA SER A 121 3.32 -6.65 -4.10
C SER A 121 2.15 -6.73 -5.10
N GLN A 122 2.19 -7.67 -6.05
CA GLN A 122 1.09 -7.89 -7.00
C GLN A 122 -0.23 -8.29 -6.29
N GLU A 123 -0.16 -9.18 -5.31
CA GLU A 123 -1.33 -9.61 -4.53
C GLU A 123 -1.91 -8.46 -3.68
N ILE A 124 -1.05 -7.65 -3.07
CA ILE A 124 -1.46 -6.48 -2.29
C ILE A 124 -2.07 -5.39 -3.17
N ASN A 125 -1.48 -5.11 -4.33
CA ASN A 125 -2.04 -4.15 -5.29
C ASN A 125 -3.44 -4.56 -5.77
N SER A 126 -3.66 -5.86 -6.01
CA SER A 126 -4.98 -6.40 -6.36
C SER A 126 -6.01 -6.17 -5.24
N LEU A 127 -5.60 -6.30 -3.98
CA LEU A 127 -6.46 -6.02 -2.84
C LEU A 127 -6.73 -4.52 -2.68
N ALA A 128 -5.73 -3.68 -2.93
CA ALA A 128 -5.76 -2.23 -2.71
C ALA A 128 -6.68 -1.44 -3.66
N TYR A 129 -6.98 -1.93 -4.87
CA TYR A 129 -7.63 -1.14 -5.93
C TYR A 129 -8.90 -0.37 -5.51
N ALA A 130 -9.74 -0.93 -4.64
CA ALA A 130 -10.97 -0.24 -4.21
C ALA A 130 -10.72 0.91 -3.21
N LEU A 131 -9.58 0.91 -2.51
CA LEU A 131 -9.25 1.94 -1.52
C LEU A 131 -9.08 3.30 -2.19
N SER A 132 -8.60 3.34 -3.44
CA SER A 132 -8.45 4.58 -4.20
C SER A 132 -9.77 5.34 -4.31
N PHE A 133 -10.88 4.65 -4.58
CA PHE A 133 -12.19 5.29 -4.67
C PHE A 133 -12.69 5.81 -3.32
N LEU A 134 -12.48 5.06 -2.23
CA LEU A 134 -12.83 5.51 -0.87
C LEU A 134 -12.00 6.74 -0.46
N ALA A 135 -10.71 6.77 -0.83
CA ALA A 135 -9.84 7.92 -0.63
C ALA A 135 -10.34 9.15 -1.41
N THR A 136 -10.74 8.97 -2.67
CA THR A 136 -11.36 10.03 -3.48
C THR A 136 -12.65 10.54 -2.82
N CYS A 137 -13.52 9.65 -2.33
CA CYS A 137 -14.74 10.08 -1.64
C CYS A 137 -14.44 10.90 -0.38
N THR A 138 -13.46 10.47 0.41
CA THR A 138 -13.01 11.16 1.62
C THR A 138 -12.55 12.58 1.31
N ASN A 139 -11.74 12.75 0.25
CA ASN A 139 -11.13 14.02 -0.08
C ASN A 139 -12.06 14.94 -0.89
N SER A 140 -12.85 14.40 -1.82
CA SER A 140 -13.59 15.22 -2.79
C SER A 140 -15.04 15.48 -2.40
N ALA A 141 -15.74 14.56 -1.71
CA ALA A 141 -17.16 14.73 -1.39
C ALA A 141 -17.46 15.99 -0.53
N PRO A 142 -16.64 16.37 0.47
CA PRO A 142 -16.87 17.60 1.23
C PRO A 142 -16.78 18.84 0.35
N PHE A 143 -15.81 18.90 -0.56
CA PHE A 143 -15.63 20.04 -1.47
C PHE A 143 -16.74 20.13 -2.52
N ILE A 144 -17.23 18.98 -3.00
CA ILE A 144 -18.40 18.94 -3.89
C ILE A 144 -19.64 19.48 -3.16
N GLY A 145 -19.85 19.09 -1.90
CA GLY A 145 -20.93 19.61 -1.06
C GLY A 145 -20.79 21.11 -0.73
N LEU A 146 -19.56 21.58 -0.47
CA LEU A 146 -19.26 22.99 -0.26
C LEU A 146 -19.54 23.82 -1.52
N PHE A 147 -19.17 23.31 -2.70
CA PHE A 147 -19.46 23.94 -3.98
C PHE A 147 -20.98 24.11 -4.18
N GLY A 148 -21.77 23.07 -3.86
CA GLY A 148 -23.24 23.16 -3.88
C GLY A 148 -23.79 24.28 -2.99
N THR A 149 -23.22 24.44 -1.79
CA THR A 149 -23.59 25.52 -0.86
C THR A 149 -23.25 26.90 -1.40
N VAL A 150 -22.02 27.09 -1.89
CA VAL A 150 -21.59 28.37 -2.47
C VAL A 150 -22.51 28.76 -3.63
N TRP A 151 -22.82 27.81 -4.51
CA TRP A 151 -23.70 28.06 -5.66
C TRP A 151 -25.15 28.37 -5.24
N GLY A 152 -25.71 27.63 -4.28
CA GLY A 152 -27.08 27.87 -3.81
C GLY A 152 -27.21 29.22 -3.11
N ILE A 153 -26.25 29.57 -2.25
CA ILE A 153 -26.21 30.88 -1.59
C ILE A 153 -26.05 32.01 -2.62
N MET A 154 -25.18 31.85 -3.62
CA MET A 154 -25.02 32.82 -4.70
C MET A 154 -26.35 33.09 -5.44
N ASN A 155 -27.10 32.04 -5.79
CA ASN A 155 -28.40 32.20 -6.45
C ASN A 155 -29.45 32.85 -5.54
N ALA A 156 -29.43 32.54 -4.24
CA ALA A 156 -30.32 33.17 -3.28
C ALA A 156 -30.07 34.70 -3.21
N PHE A 157 -28.79 35.13 -3.18
CA PHE A 157 -28.44 36.55 -3.23
C PHE A 157 -28.79 37.21 -4.57
N GLN A 158 -28.61 36.51 -5.68
CA GLN A 158 -29.01 37.02 -7.00
C GLN A 158 -30.52 37.27 -7.08
N ALA A 159 -31.34 36.39 -6.49
CA ALA A 159 -32.78 36.56 -6.40
C ALA A 159 -33.19 37.80 -5.60
N ILE A 160 -32.49 38.13 -4.51
CA ILE A 160 -32.69 39.40 -3.76
C ILE A 160 -32.44 40.60 -4.68
N GLY A 161 -31.33 40.58 -5.43
CA GLY A 161 -30.95 41.67 -6.33
C GLY A 161 -31.98 41.92 -7.44
N VAL A 162 -32.56 40.86 -8.01
CA VAL A 162 -33.59 40.94 -9.04
C VAL A 162 -34.94 41.38 -8.46
N GLN A 163 -35.36 40.80 -7.32
CA GLN A 163 -36.66 41.10 -6.70
C GLN A 163 -36.67 42.43 -5.95
N LYS A 164 -35.51 43.05 -5.70
CA LYS A 164 -35.32 44.25 -4.87
C LYS A 164 -35.96 44.12 -3.49
N SER A 165 -36.11 42.89 -3.00
CA SER A 165 -36.75 42.55 -1.74
C SER A 165 -35.94 41.47 -1.03
N ALA A 166 -35.59 41.72 0.23
CA ALA A 166 -34.84 40.80 1.08
C ALA A 166 -35.76 39.97 1.99
N ALA A 167 -36.99 39.71 1.57
CA ALA A 167 -37.93 38.93 2.36
C ALA A 167 -37.38 37.51 2.61
N LEU A 168 -37.24 37.12 3.88
CA LEU A 168 -36.67 35.81 4.25
C LEU A 168 -37.38 34.63 3.56
N ALA A 169 -38.69 34.74 3.33
CA ALA A 169 -39.48 33.71 2.66
C ALA A 169 -39.00 33.41 1.22
N THR A 170 -38.38 34.37 0.52
CA THR A 170 -37.95 34.20 -0.87
C THR A 170 -36.57 33.57 -1.00
N VAL A 171 -35.72 33.66 0.04
CA VAL A 171 -34.35 33.14 0.02
C VAL A 171 -34.12 31.93 0.90
N ALA A 172 -34.94 31.74 1.94
CA ALA A 172 -34.80 30.63 2.88
C ALA A 172 -34.76 29.25 2.20
N PRO A 173 -35.58 28.95 1.17
CA PRO A 173 -35.52 27.65 0.49
C PRO A 173 -34.16 27.38 -0.18
N GLY A 174 -33.63 28.34 -0.94
CA GLY A 174 -32.36 28.18 -1.67
C GLY A 174 -31.15 28.05 -0.74
N ILE A 175 -31.16 28.74 0.41
CA ILE A 175 -30.13 28.60 1.44
C ILE A 175 -30.22 27.22 2.11
N ALA A 176 -31.43 26.76 2.44
CA ALA A 176 -31.62 25.46 3.06
C ALA A 176 -31.14 24.30 2.16
N GLU A 177 -31.47 24.35 0.86
CA GLU A 177 -30.99 23.37 -0.13
C GLU A 177 -29.46 23.37 -0.26
N ALA A 178 -28.85 24.55 -0.27
CA ALA A 178 -27.40 24.70 -0.23
C ALA A 178 -26.80 23.96 0.97
N LEU A 179 -27.29 24.25 2.19
CA LEU A 179 -26.79 23.61 3.41
C LEU A 179 -26.95 22.09 3.41
N VAL A 180 -28.03 21.57 2.82
CA VAL A 180 -28.24 20.13 2.63
C VAL A 180 -27.15 19.51 1.76
N ALA A 181 -26.67 20.20 0.72
CA ALA A 181 -25.58 19.70 -0.14
C ALA A 181 -24.28 19.48 0.64
N THR A 182 -23.88 20.40 1.52
CA THR A 182 -22.72 20.20 2.40
C THR A 182 -22.95 19.07 3.41
N ALA A 183 -24.13 19.00 4.03
CA ALA A 183 -24.45 17.94 4.97
C ALA A 183 -24.33 16.54 4.31
N ILE A 184 -24.84 16.39 3.08
CA ILE A 184 -24.71 15.15 2.31
C ILE A 184 -23.24 14.89 1.94
N GLY A 185 -22.48 15.91 1.54
CA GLY A 185 -21.05 15.78 1.25
C GLY A 185 -20.26 15.20 2.43
N LEU A 186 -20.53 15.68 3.64
CA LEU A 186 -19.94 15.15 4.87
C LEU A 186 -20.45 13.74 5.19
N ALA A 187 -21.75 13.47 5.00
CA ALA A 187 -22.33 12.14 5.22
C ALA A 187 -21.74 11.07 4.29
N VAL A 188 -21.24 11.45 3.11
CA VAL A 188 -20.50 10.56 2.20
C VAL A 188 -19.04 10.40 2.63
N ALA A 189 -18.39 11.51 2.98
CA ALA A 189 -16.95 11.54 3.28
C ALA A 189 -16.58 10.81 4.58
N ILE A 190 -17.38 10.98 5.64
CA ILE A 190 -17.06 10.45 6.98
C ILE A 190 -17.01 8.90 6.96
N PRO A 191 -18.05 8.18 6.49
CA PRO A 191 -17.98 6.72 6.42
C PRO A 191 -16.88 6.21 5.49
N ALA A 192 -16.66 6.89 4.35
CA ALA A 192 -15.60 6.54 3.42
C ALA A 192 -14.21 6.65 4.07
N SER A 193 -13.98 7.70 4.87
CA SER A 193 -12.72 7.93 5.59
C SER A 193 -12.45 6.86 6.64
N VAL A 194 -13.46 6.55 7.46
CA VAL A 194 -13.35 5.51 8.50
C VAL A 194 -13.04 4.15 7.87
N ALA A 195 -13.78 3.78 6.82
CA ALA A 195 -13.56 2.52 6.12
C ALA A 195 -12.20 2.46 5.42
N TYR A 196 -11.77 3.54 4.76
CA TYR A 196 -10.46 3.63 4.12
C TYR A 196 -9.34 3.35 5.12
N ASN A 197 -9.36 4.03 6.27
CA ASN A 197 -8.34 3.86 7.30
C ASN A 197 -8.35 2.45 7.91
N ALA A 198 -9.53 1.90 8.20
CA ALA A 198 -9.67 0.54 8.72
C ALA A 198 -9.14 -0.51 7.71
N PHE A 199 -9.47 -0.34 6.43
CA PHE A 199 -9.02 -1.24 5.36
C PHE A 199 -7.53 -1.12 5.07
N LEU A 200 -6.95 0.07 5.18
CA LEU A 200 -5.51 0.26 5.05
C LEU A 200 -4.74 -0.49 6.14
N GLY A 201 -5.19 -0.37 7.40
CA GLY A 201 -4.59 -1.15 8.50
C GLY A 201 -4.70 -2.66 8.32
N LEU A 202 -5.86 -3.13 7.83
CA LEU A 202 -6.07 -4.55 7.54
C LEU A 202 -5.21 -5.03 6.36
N LEU A 203 -5.06 -4.22 5.32
CA LEU A 203 -4.21 -4.51 4.18
C LEU A 203 -2.73 -4.63 4.58
N ASN A 204 -2.24 -3.71 5.41
CA ASN A 204 -0.86 -3.75 5.94
C ASN A 204 -0.62 -5.00 6.80
N SER A 205 -1.61 -5.41 7.61
CA SER A 205 -1.55 -6.67 8.36
C SER A 205 -1.45 -7.88 7.44
N ILE A 206 -2.25 -7.92 6.37
CA ILE A 206 -2.22 -8.98 5.36
C ILE A 206 -0.87 -9.01 4.62
N GLU A 207 -0.34 -7.84 4.25
CA GLU A 207 0.97 -7.70 3.62
C GLU A 207 2.08 -8.26 4.50
N SER A 208 2.10 -7.90 5.79
CA SER A 208 3.08 -8.40 6.74
C SER A 208 3.06 -9.94 6.83
N GLU A 209 1.86 -10.55 6.91
CA GLU A 209 1.72 -12.01 6.91
C GLU A 209 2.27 -12.65 5.63
N MET A 210 2.00 -12.04 4.46
CA MET A 210 2.52 -12.53 3.17
C MET A 210 4.04 -12.37 3.04
N VAL A 211 4.61 -11.28 3.55
CA VAL A 211 6.06 -11.05 3.57
C VAL A 211 6.75 -12.06 4.49
N ASN A 212 6.17 -12.33 5.66
CA ASN A 212 6.67 -13.34 6.59
C ASN A 212 6.63 -14.73 5.94
N TYR A 213 5.53 -15.09 5.29
CA TYR A 213 5.42 -16.31 4.50
C TYR A 213 6.51 -16.39 3.41
N ALA A 214 6.76 -15.32 2.66
CA ALA A 214 7.82 -15.29 1.66
C ALA A 214 9.21 -15.53 2.27
N GLY A 215 9.49 -14.97 3.45
CA GLY A 215 10.71 -15.26 4.20
C GLY A 215 10.83 -16.72 4.63
N SER A 216 9.78 -17.27 5.24
CA SER A 216 9.72 -18.68 5.64
C SER A 216 9.84 -19.63 4.45
N PHE A 217 9.24 -19.27 3.30
CA PHE A 217 9.38 -19.99 2.04
C PHE A 217 10.84 -20.05 1.58
N LEU A 218 11.51 -18.90 1.53
CA LEU A 218 12.91 -18.83 1.09
C LEU A 218 13.83 -19.66 2.01
N ASN A 219 13.67 -19.52 3.33
CA ASN A 219 14.44 -20.30 4.31
C ASN A 219 14.21 -21.80 4.15
N ARG A 220 12.96 -22.22 3.94
CA ARG A 220 12.60 -23.62 3.72
C ARG A 220 13.19 -24.15 2.40
N ALA A 221 13.10 -23.38 1.33
CA ALA A 221 13.68 -23.73 0.04
C ALA A 221 15.21 -23.88 0.12
N GLN A 222 15.91 -22.97 0.82
CA GLN A 222 17.36 -23.06 1.02
C GLN A 222 17.78 -24.31 1.81
N ARG A 223 16.98 -24.72 2.80
CA ARG A 223 17.24 -25.92 3.60
C ARG A 223 16.96 -27.22 2.84
N GLU A 224 15.89 -27.25 2.04
CA GLU A 224 15.46 -28.46 1.32
C GLU A 224 16.15 -28.63 -0.05
N LEU A 225 16.76 -27.58 -0.60
CA LEU A 225 17.47 -27.59 -1.88
C LEU A 225 18.95 -27.22 -1.64
N PRO A 226 19.84 -28.21 -1.42
CA PRO A 226 21.23 -27.95 -1.01
C PRO A 226 22.02 -27.04 -1.95
N TRP A 227 21.72 -27.06 -3.25
CA TRP A 227 22.35 -26.20 -4.24
C TRP A 227 21.97 -24.72 -4.08
N LEU A 228 20.85 -24.38 -3.44
CA LEU A 228 20.50 -22.99 -3.09
C LEU A 228 21.28 -22.46 -1.88
N SER A 229 21.83 -23.35 -1.05
CA SER A 229 22.62 -22.99 0.15
C SER A 229 24.13 -23.02 -0.07
N ALA A 230 24.62 -23.72 -1.10
CA ALA A 230 26.05 -24.00 -1.29
C ALA A 230 26.96 -22.75 -1.38
N GLY A 231 26.51 -21.66 -1.99
CA GLY A 231 27.26 -20.40 -2.09
C GLY A 231 27.26 -19.52 -0.82
N ARG A 232 26.81 -20.04 0.33
CA ARG A 232 26.92 -19.38 1.63
C ARG A 232 28.22 -19.76 2.37
N ASN A 233 28.66 -21.03 2.30
CA ASN A 233 29.82 -21.51 3.04
C ASN A 233 31.16 -20.98 2.48
N GLU A 234 31.30 -20.79 1.17
CA GLU A 234 32.54 -20.27 0.56
C GLU A 234 32.84 -18.79 0.92
N ARG A 235 31.90 -18.07 1.55
CA ARG A 235 32.14 -16.68 1.99
C ARG A 235 32.97 -16.60 3.26
N ASP A 236 32.94 -17.64 4.09
CA ASP A 236 33.69 -17.70 5.34
C ASP A 236 35.12 -18.23 5.12
N ASP A 237 35.38 -18.85 3.96
CA ASP A 237 36.69 -19.40 3.56
C ASP A 237 37.51 -18.46 2.65
N VAL A 238 37.12 -17.19 2.52
CA VAL A 238 37.98 -16.20 1.84
C VAL A 238 39.15 -15.84 2.77
N GLN A 239 40.23 -16.59 2.60
CA GLN A 239 41.53 -16.34 3.21
C GLN A 239 41.93 -14.87 3.02
N PRO A 240 42.36 -14.13 4.06
CA PRO A 240 42.87 -12.78 3.88
C PRO A 240 44.04 -12.85 2.90
N GLY A 241 43.95 -12.07 1.82
CA GLY A 241 44.99 -12.02 0.77
C GLY A 241 46.38 -11.73 1.35
N PRO A 242 47.46 -12.01 0.60
CA PRO A 242 48.81 -11.92 1.11
C PRO A 242 49.05 -10.53 1.68
N ARG A 243 49.38 -10.44 2.97
CA ARG A 243 49.84 -9.18 3.56
C ARG A 243 51.12 -8.80 2.81
N LEU A 244 51.06 -7.76 1.98
CA LEU A 244 52.23 -7.17 1.36
C LEU A 244 53.17 -6.77 2.50
N ARG A 245 54.28 -7.51 2.63
CA ARG A 245 55.41 -7.11 3.49
C ARG A 245 55.86 -5.75 2.97
N SER A 246 55.67 -4.71 3.77
CA SER A 246 56.32 -3.43 3.55
C SER A 246 57.83 -3.67 3.58
N THR A 247 58.45 -3.72 2.41
CA THR A 247 59.90 -3.62 2.26
C THR A 247 60.30 -2.26 2.80
N THR A 248 60.92 -2.24 3.98
CA THR A 248 61.63 -1.09 4.51
C THR A 248 62.73 -0.73 3.52
N LEU A 249 62.52 0.34 2.76
CA LEU A 249 63.56 1.04 2.02
C LEU A 249 64.53 1.63 3.03
N ARG A 250 65.69 0.98 3.14
CA ARG A 250 66.86 1.44 3.87
C ARG A 250 67.50 2.57 3.05
N THR A 251 67.23 3.81 3.42
CA THR A 251 68.00 4.96 2.97
C THR A 251 69.32 4.98 3.73
N ASP A 252 70.40 4.59 3.04
CA ASP A 252 71.76 4.85 3.46
C ASP A 252 72.03 6.34 3.25
N GLU A 253 71.97 7.14 4.32
CA GLU A 253 72.46 8.52 4.29
C GLU A 253 72.87 8.94 5.70
N ASP A 254 73.99 8.40 6.19
CA ASP A 254 74.73 8.95 7.32
C ASP A 254 76.22 8.66 7.13
N ARG A 255 76.91 9.62 6.52
CA ARG A 255 78.37 9.74 6.55
C ARG A 255 78.72 11.22 6.77
N GLU A 256 78.74 11.55 8.06
CA GLU A 256 79.58 12.51 8.80
C GLU A 256 80.58 13.40 8.04
N PRO A 257 80.86 14.63 8.54
CA PRO A 257 81.90 14.73 9.57
C PRO A 257 81.74 15.79 10.68
N HIS A 258 82.31 15.44 11.83
CA HIS A 258 82.91 16.25 12.90
C HIS A 258 83.20 17.75 12.64
N GLY A 259 82.87 18.58 13.64
CA GLY A 259 83.46 19.92 13.87
C GLY A 259 82.83 20.62 15.09
N ASP A 260 83.65 20.89 16.11
CA ASP A 260 83.36 21.35 17.49
C ASP A 260 83.00 22.87 17.60
N PRO A 261 82.82 23.47 18.80
CA PRO A 261 81.68 24.29 19.21
C PRO A 261 82.08 25.78 19.29
N SER A 262 81.40 26.57 20.13
CA SER A 262 81.67 27.98 20.49
C SER A 262 81.15 29.03 19.51
N ASP A 263 80.14 29.77 19.99
CA ASP A 263 79.98 31.23 19.96
C ASP A 263 78.47 31.57 19.95
N LEU A 264 77.87 31.93 21.09
CA LEU A 264 77.83 33.25 21.75
C LEU A 264 76.51 33.98 21.44
N GLU A 265 75.80 34.25 22.54
CA GLU A 265 75.01 35.44 22.88
C GLU A 265 74.42 36.35 21.79
N GLY A 266 73.13 36.68 21.97
CA GLY A 266 72.44 37.77 21.29
C GLY A 266 70.93 37.72 21.49
#